data_AF-A0A316F700-F1
#
_entry.id   AF-A0A316F700-F1
#
_cell.length_a   1.000
_cell.length_b   1.000
_cell.length_c   1.000
_cell.angle_alpha   90.00
_cell.angle_beta   90.00
_cell.angle_gamma   90.00
#
_symmetry.space_group_name_H-M   'P 1'
#
loop_
_entity.id
_entity.type
_entity.pdbx_description
1 polymer ?
#
loop_
_entity_poly.entity_id
_entity_poly.type
_entity_poly.pdbx_seq_one_letter_code
_entity_poly.pdbx_strand_id
1 'polypeptide(L)'
;MDIMWAILIIALIGIIAAAFYIKKNKSTSGSDNNSDDASTTNQPDPLQDLVALNLQIRKSAISEALTKECEAVIDQLVDLIPAINEASTPGSEITWTVNRIATEYLPNKCILPYLSLNAESRQDEEKIATMRSNLASLSTELKDVESMLTRRNESEFNAKATFLKHRFNNDSGVA
;
A
#
# COMPACT_ATOMS: atom_id res chain seq x y z
N MET A 1 -22.88 -2.93 15.67
CA MET A 1 -22.59 -2.51 14.29
C MET A 1 -22.61 -3.77 13.45
N ASP A 2 -23.76 -4.01 12.86
CA ASP A 2 -24.18 -5.32 12.38
C ASP A 2 -23.48 -5.73 11.09
N ILE A 3 -23.27 -7.04 10.93
CA ILE A 3 -22.71 -7.75 9.75
C ILE A 3 -23.34 -7.27 8.42
N MET A 4 -24.55 -6.71 8.49
CA MET A 4 -25.27 -6.08 7.40
C MET A 4 -24.53 -4.88 6.77
N TRP A 5 -23.76 -4.10 7.55
CA TRP A 5 -22.92 -3.00 7.04
C TRP A 5 -21.65 -3.49 6.35
N ALA A 6 -21.05 -4.59 6.83
CA ALA A 6 -19.87 -5.20 6.21
C ALA A 6 -20.19 -5.77 4.82
N ILE A 7 -21.38 -6.37 4.64
CA ILE A 7 -21.83 -6.90 3.36
C ILE A 7 -22.16 -5.78 2.36
N LEU A 8 -22.73 -4.65 2.83
CA LEU A 8 -23.04 -3.51 1.96
C LEU A 8 -21.79 -2.84 1.38
N ILE A 9 -20.69 -2.78 2.14
CA ILE A 9 -19.41 -2.24 1.64
C ILE A 9 -18.78 -3.18 0.60
N ILE A 10 -18.85 -4.50 0.83
CA ILE A 10 -18.34 -5.53 -0.11
C ILE A 10 -19.16 -5.53 -1.42
N ALA A 11 -20.48 -5.39 -1.34
CA ALA A 11 -21.36 -5.37 -2.51
C ALA A 11 -21.23 -4.09 -3.35
N LEU A 12 -21.02 -2.92 -2.72
CA LEU A 12 -20.94 -1.63 -3.42
C LEU A 12 -19.67 -1.52 -4.29
N ILE A 13 -18.56 -2.14 -3.86
CA ILE A 13 -17.28 -2.13 -4.59
C ILE A 13 -17.32 -3.09 -5.80
N GLY A 14 -18.07 -4.19 -5.71
CA GLY A 14 -18.25 -5.14 -6.82
C GLY A 14 -19.03 -4.57 -8.02
N ILE A 15 -19.97 -3.65 -7.77
CA ILE A 15 -20.83 -3.07 -8.82
C ILE A 15 -20.06 -2.04 -9.66
N ILE A 16 -19.13 -1.29 -9.05
CA ILE A 16 -18.34 -0.28 -9.74
C ILE A 16 -17.31 -0.95 -10.69
N ALA A 17 -16.77 -2.11 -10.31
CA ALA A 17 -15.86 -2.89 -11.15
C ALA A 17 -16.57 -3.50 -12.39
N ALA A 18 -17.82 -3.96 -12.24
CA ALA A 18 -18.58 -4.57 -13.34
C ALA A 18 -18.96 -3.55 -14.44
N ALA A 19 -19.26 -2.31 -14.07
CA ALA A 19 -19.63 -1.26 -15.03
C ALA A 19 -18.45 -0.78 -15.91
N PHE A 20 -17.22 -0.91 -15.41
CA PHE A 20 -16.01 -0.52 -16.15
C PHE A 20 -15.48 -1.64 -17.07
N TYR A 21 -15.79 -2.91 -16.75
CA TYR A 21 -15.32 -4.08 -17.49
C TYR A 21 -15.97 -4.24 -18.88
N ILE A 22 -17.23 -3.81 -19.06
CA ILE A 22 -17.96 -4.02 -20.33
C ILE A 22 -17.49 -3.06 -21.44
N LYS A 23 -16.85 -1.94 -21.10
CA LYS A 23 -16.42 -0.92 -22.09
C LYS A 23 -15.04 -1.17 -22.71
N LYS A 24 -14.21 -2.07 -22.15
CA LYS A 24 -12.80 -2.20 -22.55
C LYS A 24 -12.39 -3.60 -23.05
N ASN A 25 -13.33 -4.37 -23.61
CA ASN A 25 -12.97 -5.58 -24.36
C ASN A 25 -12.69 -5.24 -25.83
N LYS A 26 -11.47 -4.74 -26.09
CA LYS A 26 -10.83 -4.94 -27.38
C LYS A 26 -9.30 -4.92 -27.22
N SER A 27 -8.73 -6.11 -27.41
CA SER A 27 -7.32 -6.41 -27.73
C SER A 27 -6.30 -6.31 -26.59
N THR A 28 -5.22 -7.10 -26.42
CA THR A 28 -4.67 -8.40 -26.89
C THR A 28 -3.32 -8.49 -26.13
N SER A 29 -3.17 -9.27 -25.05
CA SER A 29 -2.32 -10.49 -24.93
C SER A 29 -0.89 -10.41 -25.52
N GLY A 30 0.13 -10.44 -24.65
CA GLY A 30 1.55 -10.62 -25.05
C GLY A 30 2.54 -10.93 -23.91
N SER A 31 2.82 -12.21 -23.70
CA SER A 31 3.79 -12.89 -22.81
C SER A 31 5.26 -12.41 -22.93
N ASP A 32 6.07 -12.45 -21.85
CA ASP A 32 7.14 -13.45 -21.66
C ASP A 32 8.13 -13.17 -20.49
N ASN A 33 8.77 -14.28 -20.07
CA ASN A 33 9.50 -14.57 -18.84
C ASN A 33 10.96 -14.06 -18.72
N ASN A 34 11.45 -14.17 -17.47
CA ASN A 34 12.73 -14.77 -17.04
C ASN A 34 13.94 -13.85 -16.76
N SER A 35 14.44 -13.85 -15.52
CA SER A 35 15.71 -14.53 -15.11
C SER A 35 16.15 -14.09 -13.71
N ASP A 36 16.39 -15.07 -12.84
CA ASP A 36 17.02 -14.95 -11.51
C ASP A 36 18.52 -14.68 -11.64
N ASP A 37 19.02 -13.63 -10.96
CA ASP A 37 20.44 -13.43 -10.67
C ASP A 37 20.61 -13.19 -9.16
N ALA A 38 21.26 -14.14 -8.50
CA ALA A 38 21.56 -14.13 -7.07
C ALA A 38 22.73 -13.18 -6.80
N SER A 39 22.46 -11.87 -6.86
CA SER A 39 23.30 -10.88 -6.23
C SER A 39 23.13 -10.96 -4.71
N THR A 40 24.23 -10.95 -3.97
CA THR A 40 24.28 -10.60 -2.54
C THR A 40 23.64 -9.23 -2.38
N THR A 41 22.32 -9.23 -2.23
CA THR A 41 21.52 -8.03 -2.14
C THR A 41 21.87 -7.41 -0.80
N ASN A 42 22.38 -6.18 -0.83
CA ASN A 42 22.09 -5.24 0.24
C ASN A 42 20.57 -5.25 0.35
N GLN A 43 20.03 -6.10 1.23
CA GLN A 43 18.60 -6.22 1.37
C GLN A 43 18.13 -4.83 1.80
N PRO A 44 17.29 -4.16 0.99
CA PRO A 44 16.89 -2.79 1.28
C PRO A 44 16.31 -2.78 2.69
N ASP A 45 16.89 -1.98 3.58
CA ASP A 45 16.39 -1.79 4.93
C ASP A 45 15.16 -0.89 4.81
N PRO A 46 13.94 -1.43 5.03
CA PRO A 46 12.72 -0.67 4.84
C PRO A 46 12.68 0.57 5.73
N LEU A 47 13.35 0.55 6.89
CA LEU A 47 13.42 1.72 7.77
C LEU A 47 14.27 2.82 7.16
N GLN A 48 15.39 2.48 6.53
CA GLN A 48 16.26 3.44 5.84
C GLN A 48 15.54 4.08 4.64
N ASP A 49 14.78 3.29 3.90
CA ASP A 49 13.96 3.77 2.77
C ASP A 49 12.84 4.71 3.24
N LEU A 50 12.20 4.41 4.38
CA LEU A 50 11.19 5.27 4.98
C LEU A 50 11.76 6.61 5.46
N VAL A 51 12.97 6.62 6.03
CA VAL A 51 13.68 7.86 6.39
C VAL A 51 13.97 8.70 5.14
N ALA A 52 14.44 8.06 4.07
CA ALA A 52 14.68 8.75 2.81
C ALA A 52 13.38 9.34 2.22
N LEU A 53 12.27 8.60 2.29
CA LEU A 53 10.95 9.06 1.85
C LEU A 53 10.46 10.25 2.67
N ASN A 54 10.59 10.21 4.00
CA ASN A 54 10.22 11.32 4.89
C ASN A 54 11.00 12.60 4.52
N LEU A 55 12.31 12.48 4.29
CA LEU A 55 13.13 13.61 3.86
C LEU A 55 12.67 14.18 2.50
N GLN A 56 12.25 13.34 1.56
CA GLN A 56 11.70 13.80 0.28
C GLN A 56 10.36 14.53 0.45
N ILE A 57 9.47 14.04 1.31
CA ILE A 57 8.20 14.70 1.64
C ILE A 57 8.47 16.10 2.20
N ARG A 58 9.38 16.22 3.17
CA ARG A 58 9.71 17.52 3.78
C ARG A 58 10.33 18.51 2.80
N LYS A 59 11.05 18.02 1.78
CA LYS A 59 11.66 18.85 0.74
C LYS A 59 10.70 19.27 -0.38
N SER A 60 9.57 18.60 -0.54
CA SER A 60 8.71 18.76 -1.72
C SER A 60 7.67 19.89 -1.60
N ALA A 61 7.72 20.69 -0.53
CA ALA A 61 6.92 21.91 -0.33
C ALA A 61 5.40 21.67 -0.49
N ILE A 62 4.90 20.55 0.00
CA ILE A 62 3.46 20.28 0.13
C ILE A 62 2.89 20.92 1.40
N SER A 63 1.56 20.90 1.57
CA SER A 63 0.92 21.49 2.75
C SER A 63 1.32 20.75 4.03
N GLU A 64 1.47 21.50 5.14
CA GLU A 64 1.85 20.95 6.44
C GLU A 64 0.89 19.83 6.90
N ALA A 65 -0.41 19.99 6.63
CA ALA A 65 -1.40 18.96 6.94
C ALA A 65 -1.12 17.65 6.21
N LEU A 66 -0.86 17.70 4.90
CA LEU A 66 -0.58 16.51 4.10
C LEU A 66 0.79 15.89 4.46
N THR A 67 1.78 16.73 4.80
CA THR A 67 3.06 16.24 5.35
C THR A 67 2.82 15.41 6.62
N LYS A 68 2.04 15.91 7.58
CA LYS A 68 1.73 15.18 8.83
C LYS A 68 0.96 13.89 8.56
N GLU A 69 0.05 13.89 7.59
CA GLU A 69 -0.70 12.68 7.20
C GLU A 69 0.23 11.60 6.60
N CYS A 70 1.21 11.99 5.76
CA CYS A 70 2.23 11.07 5.27
C CYS A 70 3.13 10.55 6.40
N GLU A 71 3.60 11.45 7.27
CA GLU A 71 4.46 11.11 8.40
C GLU A 71 3.79 10.14 9.36
N ALA A 72 2.49 10.30 9.63
CA ALA A 72 1.75 9.38 10.48
C ALA A 72 1.77 7.94 9.96
N VAL A 73 1.68 7.72 8.63
CA VAL A 73 1.78 6.37 8.05
C VAL A 73 3.22 5.83 8.12
N ILE A 74 4.22 6.70 7.95
CA ILE A 74 5.63 6.33 8.12
C ILE A 74 5.91 5.92 9.57
N ASP A 75 5.45 6.70 10.54
CA ASP A 75 5.63 6.43 11.97
C ASP A 75 4.99 5.09 12.36
N GLN A 76 3.78 4.80 11.85
CA GLN A 76 3.14 3.48 12.02
C GLN A 76 4.01 2.34 11.49
N LEU A 77 4.67 2.51 10.35
CA LEU A 77 5.57 1.48 9.80
C LEU A 77 6.85 1.33 10.62
N VAL A 78 7.43 2.44 11.07
CA VAL A 78 8.64 2.45 11.91
C VAL A 78 8.40 1.70 13.23
N ASP A 79 7.21 1.84 13.81
CA ASP A 79 6.84 1.11 15.03
C ASP A 79 6.51 -0.37 14.75
N LEU A 80 5.82 -0.65 13.64
CA LEU A 80 5.28 -1.98 13.33
C LEU A 80 6.33 -2.96 12.80
N ILE A 81 7.29 -2.49 11.99
CA ILE A 81 8.31 -3.35 11.37
C ILE A 81 9.15 -4.10 12.42
N PRO A 82 9.72 -3.44 13.45
CA PRO A 82 10.44 -4.14 14.53
C PRO A 82 9.54 -5.13 15.28
N ALA A 83 8.30 -4.74 15.61
CA ALA A 83 7.36 -5.59 16.32
C ALA A 83 7.02 -6.88 15.54
N ILE A 84 6.88 -6.80 14.22
CA ILE A 84 6.67 -7.97 13.35
C ILE A 84 7.90 -8.86 13.31
N ASN A 85 9.09 -8.27 13.18
CA ASN A 85 10.33 -9.03 13.14
C ASN A 85 10.60 -9.79 14.44
N GLU A 86 10.11 -9.29 15.58
CA GLU A 86 10.17 -9.96 16.88
C GLU A 86 9.07 -11.01 17.08
N ALA A 87 7.84 -10.72 16.64
CA ALA A 87 6.67 -11.52 16.97
C ALA A 87 6.29 -12.59 15.92
N SER A 88 6.71 -12.43 14.66
CA SER A 88 6.32 -13.28 13.54
C SER A 88 7.47 -14.11 13.01
N THR A 89 7.15 -15.26 12.41
CA THR A 89 8.16 -16.07 11.72
C THR A 89 8.71 -15.29 10.52
N PRO A 90 10.04 -15.21 10.33
CA PRO A 90 10.64 -14.61 9.15
C PRO A 90 10.04 -15.20 7.86
N GLY A 91 9.63 -14.35 6.93
CA GLY A 91 8.97 -14.77 5.69
C GLY A 91 7.47 -15.09 5.83
N SER A 92 6.86 -14.82 6.99
CA SER A 92 5.40 -14.83 7.09
C SER A 92 4.78 -13.83 6.12
N GLU A 93 3.55 -14.08 5.68
CA GLU A 93 2.79 -13.14 4.86
C GLU A 93 2.66 -11.76 5.55
N ILE A 94 2.69 -11.72 6.89
CA ILE A 94 2.67 -10.49 7.70
C ILE A 94 3.91 -9.65 7.44
N THR A 95 5.06 -10.28 7.62
CA THR A 95 6.35 -9.69 7.33
C THR A 95 6.43 -9.26 5.88
N TRP A 96 5.96 -10.09 4.94
CA TRP A 96 5.95 -9.75 3.52
C TRP A 96 5.09 -8.52 3.23
N THR A 97 3.86 -8.49 3.72
CA THR A 97 2.89 -7.42 3.44
C THR A 97 3.34 -6.07 4.00
N VAL A 98 3.83 -6.02 5.24
CA VAL A 98 4.28 -4.76 5.84
C VAL A 98 5.52 -4.23 5.15
N ASN A 99 6.47 -5.12 4.81
CA ASN A 99 7.63 -4.72 4.01
C ASN A 99 7.21 -4.21 2.62
N ARG A 100 6.21 -4.82 2.00
CA ARG A 100 5.63 -4.39 0.71
C ARG A 100 4.97 -3.00 0.81
N ILE A 101 4.26 -2.74 1.90
CA ILE A 101 3.68 -1.41 2.16
C ILE A 101 4.80 -0.38 2.27
N ALA A 102 5.85 -0.66 3.06
CA ALA A 102 6.95 0.26 3.29
C ALA A 102 7.80 0.54 2.04
N THR A 103 8.09 -0.49 1.24
CA THR A 103 9.04 -0.40 0.12
C THR A 103 8.38 -0.13 -1.23
N GLU A 104 7.10 -0.47 -1.40
CA GLU A 104 6.42 -0.39 -2.70
C GLU A 104 5.16 0.46 -2.65
N TYR A 105 4.19 0.14 -1.79
CA TYR A 105 2.86 0.77 -1.89
C TYR A 105 2.85 2.21 -1.40
N LEU A 106 3.43 2.48 -0.23
CA LEU A 106 3.51 3.84 0.31
C LEU A 106 4.37 4.76 -0.58
N PRO A 107 5.60 4.38 -0.99
CA PRO A 107 6.40 5.24 -1.86
C PRO A 107 5.81 5.34 -3.28
N ASN A 108 5.61 4.21 -3.96
CA ASN A 108 5.43 4.19 -5.42
C ASN A 108 3.98 4.30 -5.86
N LYS A 109 3.01 3.95 -5.00
CA LYS A 109 1.57 4.01 -5.33
C LYS A 109 0.85 5.19 -4.66
N CYS A 110 1.47 5.82 -3.67
CA CYS A 110 0.86 6.91 -2.92
C CYS A 110 1.68 8.21 -3.04
N ILE A 111 2.84 8.28 -2.39
CA ILE A 111 3.57 9.54 -2.21
C ILE A 111 4.23 10.01 -3.51
N LEU A 112 5.09 9.20 -4.13
CA LEU A 112 5.88 9.62 -5.29
C LEU A 112 5.02 10.02 -6.50
N PRO A 113 3.92 9.31 -6.84
CA PRO A 113 3.02 9.76 -7.90
C PRO A 113 2.49 11.18 -7.65
N TYR A 114 2.06 11.47 -6.42
CA TYR A 114 1.59 12.81 -6.06
C TYR A 114 2.71 13.85 -6.08
N LEU A 115 3.90 13.52 -5.56
CA LEU A 115 5.04 14.44 -5.55
C LEU A 115 5.60 14.73 -6.95
N SER A 116 5.44 13.79 -7.89
CA SER A 116 5.85 13.96 -9.29
C SER A 116 4.97 14.96 -10.06
N LEU A 117 3.81 15.32 -9.52
CA LEU A 117 2.94 16.33 -10.11
C LEU A 117 3.58 17.73 -10.02
N ASN A 118 3.27 18.58 -11.00
CA ASN A 118 3.62 19.99 -10.93
C ASN A 118 2.88 20.70 -9.77
N ALA A 119 3.33 21.89 -9.38
CA ALA A 119 2.79 22.59 -8.21
C ALA A 119 1.29 22.93 -8.33
N GLU A 120 0.80 23.23 -9.54
CA GLU A 120 -0.61 23.53 -9.79
C GLU A 120 -1.48 22.28 -9.63
N SER A 121 -1.05 21.16 -10.21
CA SER A 121 -1.76 19.87 -10.11
C SER A 121 -1.77 19.32 -8.68
N ARG A 122 -0.84 19.73 -7.82
CA ARG A 122 -0.84 19.40 -6.39
C ARG A 122 -1.81 20.25 -5.57
N GLN A 123 -2.39 21.31 -6.14
CA GLN A 123 -3.44 22.09 -5.48
C GLN A 123 -4.84 21.61 -5.89
N ASP A 124 -4.93 20.71 -6.86
CA ASP A 124 -6.18 20.10 -7.28
C ASP A 124 -6.78 19.25 -6.15
N GLU A 125 -8.02 19.57 -5.78
CA GLU A 125 -8.72 18.93 -4.68
C GLU A 125 -8.95 17.43 -4.91
N GLU A 126 -9.15 17.00 -6.15
CA GLU A 126 -9.33 15.57 -6.50
C GLU A 126 -8.03 14.80 -6.29
N LYS A 127 -6.89 15.38 -6.65
CA LYS A 127 -5.57 14.77 -6.43
C LYS A 127 -5.23 14.69 -4.95
N ILE A 128 -5.52 15.75 -4.19
CA ILE A 128 -5.37 15.75 -2.73
C ILE A 128 -6.29 14.68 -2.11
N ALA A 129 -7.56 14.63 -2.50
CA ALA A 129 -8.52 13.66 -1.99
C ALA A 129 -8.10 12.21 -2.27
N THR A 130 -7.60 11.94 -3.48
CA THR A 130 -7.07 10.63 -3.87
C THR A 130 -5.88 10.23 -3.01
N MET A 131 -4.93 11.15 -2.82
CA MET A 131 -3.76 10.93 -1.95
C MET A 131 -4.19 10.60 -0.51
N ARG A 132 -5.11 11.39 0.05
CA ARG A 132 -5.65 11.17 1.40
C ARG A 132 -6.37 9.83 1.53
N SER A 133 -7.18 9.47 0.55
CA SER A 133 -7.88 8.18 0.53
C SER A 133 -6.90 7.01 0.51
N ASN A 134 -5.79 7.13 -0.24
CA ASN A 134 -4.74 6.11 -0.27
C ASN A 134 -4.00 6.02 1.07
N LEU A 135 -3.60 7.15 1.66
CA LEU A 135 -2.99 7.19 3.00
C LEU A 135 -3.91 6.58 4.08
N ALA A 136 -5.19 6.93 4.07
CA ALA A 136 -6.17 6.40 5.01
C ALA A 136 -6.35 4.88 4.85
N SER A 137 -6.34 4.38 3.61
CA SER A 137 -6.41 2.95 3.32
C SER A 137 -5.18 2.22 3.86
N LEU A 138 -3.98 2.75 3.65
CA LEU A 138 -2.74 2.18 4.20
C LEU A 138 -2.73 2.22 5.73
N SER A 139 -3.12 3.35 6.34
CA SER A 139 -3.19 3.46 7.81
C SER A 139 -4.17 2.47 8.43
N THR A 140 -5.32 2.24 7.78
CA THR A 140 -6.30 1.23 8.21
C THR A 140 -5.70 -0.17 8.13
N GLU A 141 -5.01 -0.49 7.04
CA GLU A 141 -4.34 -1.77 6.88
C GLU A 141 -3.32 -2.03 7.99
N LEU A 142 -2.45 -1.05 8.27
CA LEU A 142 -1.43 -1.17 9.31
C LEU A 142 -2.03 -1.37 10.71
N LYS A 143 -3.15 -0.70 11.02
CA LYS A 143 -3.88 -0.90 12.28
C LYS A 143 -4.49 -2.30 12.39
N ASP A 144 -4.98 -2.83 11.29
CA ASP A 144 -5.49 -4.20 11.28
C ASP A 144 -4.36 -5.21 11.51
N VAL A 145 -3.19 -5.01 10.88
CA VAL A 145 -2.00 -5.84 11.13
C VAL A 145 -1.56 -5.76 12.59
N GLU A 146 -1.48 -4.56 13.16
CA GLU A 146 -1.16 -4.35 14.58
C GLU A 146 -2.14 -5.09 15.52
N SER A 147 -3.44 -5.00 15.21
CA SER A 147 -4.48 -5.75 15.94
C SER A 147 -4.29 -7.27 15.81
N MET A 148 -3.93 -7.77 14.62
CA MET A 148 -3.70 -9.19 14.39
C MET A 148 -2.46 -9.71 15.12
N LEU A 149 -1.37 -8.93 15.18
CA LEU A 149 -0.19 -9.25 15.99
C LEU A 149 -0.54 -9.34 17.48
N THR A 150 -1.31 -8.37 17.97
CA THR A 150 -1.78 -8.36 19.37
C THR A 150 -2.64 -9.59 19.68
N ARG A 151 -3.43 -10.07 18.72
CA ARG A 151 -4.33 -11.23 18.85
C ARG A 151 -3.69 -12.58 18.47
N ARG A 152 -2.50 -12.58 17.86
CA ARG A 152 -1.81 -13.76 17.29
C ARG A 152 -2.66 -14.60 16.33
N ASN A 153 -3.48 -13.98 15.48
CA ASN A 153 -4.38 -14.68 14.55
C ASN A 153 -3.83 -14.75 13.12
N GLU A 154 -2.94 -15.70 12.84
CA GLU A 154 -2.25 -15.84 11.53
C GLU A 154 -3.19 -16.18 10.36
N SER A 155 -4.30 -16.88 10.62
CA SER A 155 -5.24 -17.33 9.58
C SER A 155 -6.04 -16.18 8.93
N GLU A 156 -6.48 -15.23 9.74
CA GLU A 156 -7.22 -14.03 9.30
C GLU A 156 -6.31 -13.12 8.48
N PHE A 157 -5.01 -13.15 8.78
CA PHE A 157 -4.01 -12.39 8.08
C PHE A 157 -3.72 -12.93 6.67
N ASN A 158 -3.53 -14.25 6.50
CA ASN A 158 -3.23 -14.84 5.18
C ASN A 158 -4.32 -14.50 4.13
N ALA A 159 -5.58 -14.42 4.56
CA ALA A 159 -6.69 -13.99 3.71
C ALA A 159 -6.54 -12.52 3.27
N LYS A 160 -6.07 -11.65 4.17
CA LYS A 160 -5.92 -10.21 3.93
C LYS A 160 -4.69 -9.88 3.07
N ALA A 161 -3.57 -10.55 3.29
CA ALA A 161 -2.40 -10.45 2.43
C ALA A 161 -2.70 -10.81 0.97
N THR A 162 -3.47 -11.90 0.76
CA THR A 162 -3.94 -12.30 -0.57
C THR A 162 -4.77 -11.19 -1.23
N PHE A 163 -5.66 -10.55 -0.47
CA PHE A 163 -6.46 -9.41 -0.95
C PHE A 163 -5.60 -8.21 -1.35
N LEU A 164 -4.64 -7.81 -0.50
CA LEU A 164 -3.74 -6.68 -0.80
C LEU A 164 -2.89 -6.94 -2.03
N LYS A 165 -2.36 -8.15 -2.15
CA LYS A 165 -1.64 -8.61 -3.34
C LYS A 165 -2.49 -8.41 -4.60
N HIS A 166 -3.76 -8.81 -4.58
CA HIS A 166 -4.66 -8.59 -5.72
C HIS A 166 -5.00 -7.12 -5.96
N ARG A 167 -5.18 -6.31 -4.90
CA ARG A 167 -5.52 -4.89 -5.01
C ARG A 167 -4.38 -4.05 -5.61
N PHE A 168 -3.14 -4.34 -5.23
CA PHE A 168 -2.00 -3.48 -5.55
C PHE A 168 -0.99 -4.07 -6.54
N ASN A 169 -0.95 -5.41 -6.75
CA ASN A 169 -0.06 -6.02 -7.75
C ASN A 169 -0.69 -6.23 -9.13
N ASN A 170 -2.02 -6.24 -9.26
CA ASN A 170 -2.66 -6.35 -10.57
C ASN A 170 -2.49 -5.09 -11.45
N ASP A 171 -1.66 -4.14 -10.99
CA ASP A 171 -1.23 -2.93 -11.67
C ASP A 171 0.14 -3.11 -12.38
N SER A 172 0.71 -4.33 -12.35
CA SER A 172 2.04 -4.67 -12.89
C SER A 172 2.00 -5.88 -13.83
N GLY A 173 0.96 -6.01 -14.65
CA GLY A 173 0.81 -7.08 -15.64
C GLY A 173 0.65 -6.51 -17.03
N VAL A 174 1.77 -6.15 -17.66
CA VAL A 174 1.87 -6.04 -19.11
C VAL A 174 1.77 -7.44 -19.68
N ALA A 175 0.72 -7.66 -20.47
CA ALA A 175 0.66 -8.54 -21.63
C ALA A 175 -0.60 -8.19 -22.43
#